data_AF-A0A653BHM5-F1
#
_entry.id   AF-A0A653BHM5-F1
#
_cell.length_a   1.000
_cell.length_b   1.000
_cell.length_c   1.000
_cell.angle_alpha   90.00
_cell.angle_beta   90.00
_cell.angle_gamma   90.00
#
_symmetry.space_group_name_H-M   'P 1'
#
loop_
_entity.id
_entity.type
_entity.pdbx_description
1 polymer ?
#
loop_
_entity_poly.entity_id
_entity_poly.type
_entity_poly.pdbx_seq_one_letter_code
_entity_poly.pdbx_strand_id
1 'polypeptide(L)'
;MKTAFGLAFVLFSYLSYINGVKYEPNWDSLDTRPVPKWFDEAKVGIFLHWGVFSVPSFGSEWFWKYWKSDTTGYMDGYRIQNETEDGKPIAY
;
A
#
# COMPACT_ATOMS: atom_id res chain seq x y z
N MET A 1 5.02 -9.12 -55.63
CA MET A 1 5.84 -9.01 -54.41
C MET A 1 5.29 -8.08 -53.33
N LYS A 2 4.41 -7.11 -53.61
CA LYS A 2 3.89 -6.15 -52.59
C LYS A 2 2.78 -6.71 -51.68
N THR A 3 2.05 -7.73 -52.13
CA THR A 3 0.90 -8.32 -51.41
C THR A 3 1.32 -9.25 -50.25
N ALA A 4 2.50 -9.86 -50.32
CA ALA A 4 3.01 -10.75 -49.28
C ALA A 4 3.39 -10.02 -47.98
N PHE A 5 3.84 -8.77 -48.08
CA PHE A 5 4.25 -7.96 -46.92
C PHE A 5 3.04 -7.52 -46.07
N GLY A 6 1.92 -7.19 -46.72
CA GLY A 6 0.67 -6.83 -46.03
C GLY A 6 0.04 -8.01 -45.30
N LEU A 7 0.06 -9.21 -45.90
CA LEU A 7 -0.43 -10.44 -45.25
C LEU A 7 0.42 -10.82 -44.04
N ALA A 8 1.75 -10.71 -44.14
CA ALA A 8 2.64 -10.96 -43.01
C ALA A 8 2.41 -9.98 -41.84
N PHE A 9 2.13 -8.71 -42.14
CA PHE A 9 1.82 -7.70 -41.13
C PHE A 9 0.48 -7.94 -40.42
N VAL A 10 -0.55 -8.37 -41.15
CA VAL A 10 -1.85 -8.76 -40.59
C VAL A 10 -1.75 -10.04 -39.75
N LEU A 11 -0.94 -11.01 -40.19
CA LEU A 11 -0.67 -12.22 -39.41
C LEU A 11 0.09 -11.89 -38.11
N PHE A 12 1.08 -10.99 -38.21
CA PHE A 12 1.88 -10.55 -37.08
C PHE A 12 1.06 -9.73 -36.07
N SER A 13 0.15 -8.87 -36.53
CA SER A 13 -0.76 -8.14 -35.64
C SER A 13 -1.77 -9.06 -34.95
N TYR A 14 -2.23 -10.11 -35.62
CA TYR A 14 -3.08 -11.14 -35.03
C TYR A 14 -2.34 -11.97 -33.97
N LEU A 15 -1.07 -12.31 -34.20
CA LEU A 15 -0.22 -13.01 -33.23
C LEU A 15 0.19 -12.12 -32.05
N SER A 16 0.24 -10.81 -32.23
CA SER A 16 0.61 -9.82 -31.21
C SER A 16 -0.55 -9.41 -30.28
N TYR A 17 -1.74 -10.01 -30.42
CA TYR A 17 -2.84 -9.80 -29.50
C TYR A 17 -2.53 -10.47 -28.16
N ILE A 18 -1.67 -9.82 -27.38
CA ILE A 18 -1.36 -10.20 -26.01
C ILE A 18 -2.63 -9.95 -25.19
N ASN A 19 -3.35 -11.04 -24.95
CA ASN A 19 -4.38 -11.08 -23.93
C ASN A 19 -3.68 -10.96 -22.57
N GLY A 20 -3.80 -9.80 -21.92
CA GLY A 20 -3.55 -9.72 -20.49
C GLY A 20 -4.52 -10.65 -19.77
N VAL A 21 -4.04 -11.46 -18.83
CA VAL A 21 -4.89 -12.33 -18.02
C VAL A 21 -5.92 -11.45 -17.29
N LYS A 22 -7.20 -11.69 -17.56
CA LYS A 22 -8.30 -11.06 -16.82
C LYS A 22 -8.64 -11.93 -15.62
N TYR A 23 -8.65 -11.33 -14.44
CA TYR A 23 -9.03 -12.01 -13.20
C TYR A 23 -10.53 -11.83 -12.94
N GLU A 24 -11.19 -12.92 -12.59
CA GLU A 24 -12.55 -12.92 -12.09
C GLU A 24 -12.54 -12.64 -10.58
N PRO A 25 -13.62 -12.09 -9.98
CA PRO A 25 -13.70 -11.80 -8.55
C PRO A 25 -13.98 -13.06 -7.72
N ASN A 26 -13.25 -14.15 -7.97
CA ASN A 26 -13.29 -15.41 -7.22
C ASN A 26 -11.87 -15.91 -6.89
N TRP A 27 -11.74 -16.71 -5.83
CA TRP A 27 -10.45 -17.18 -5.32
C TRP A 27 -9.68 -18.02 -6.34
N ASP A 28 -10.37 -18.93 -7.04
CA ASP A 28 -9.76 -19.79 -8.06
C ASP A 28 -9.03 -18.99 -9.15
N SER A 29 -9.59 -17.84 -9.56
CA SER A 29 -8.95 -16.94 -10.50
C SER A 29 -7.81 -16.15 -9.85
N LEU A 30 -8.04 -15.56 -8.68
CA LEU A 30 -7.10 -14.67 -8.01
C LEU A 30 -5.83 -15.38 -7.55
N ASP A 31 -5.87 -16.66 -7.20
CA ASP A 31 -4.70 -17.41 -6.74
C ASP A 31 -3.76 -17.82 -7.88
N THR A 32 -4.16 -17.64 -9.15
CA THR A 32 -3.29 -17.87 -10.32
C THR A 32 -2.29 -16.73 -10.58
N ARG A 33 -2.37 -15.62 -9.83
CA ARG A 33 -1.51 -14.44 -10.00
C ARG A 33 -0.03 -14.79 -9.77
N PRO A 34 0.85 -14.63 -10.77
CA PRO A 34 2.27 -14.89 -10.57
C PRO A 34 2.90 -13.81 -9.68
N VAL A 35 3.74 -14.22 -8.74
CA VAL A 35 4.55 -13.29 -7.95
C VAL A 35 5.68 -12.76 -8.84
N PRO A 36 5.86 -11.43 -8.98
CA PRO A 36 6.97 -10.87 -9.74
C PRO A 36 8.32 -11.33 -9.16
N LYS A 37 9.21 -11.82 -10.04
CA LYS A 37 10.51 -12.39 -9.63
C LYS A 37 11.33 -11.46 -8.75
N TRP A 38 11.36 -10.16 -9.07
CA TRP A 38 12.09 -9.16 -8.29
C TRP A 38 11.58 -9.04 -6.84
N PHE A 39 10.29 -9.26 -6.60
CA PHE A 39 9.70 -9.16 -5.26
C PHE A 39 10.07 -10.37 -4.42
N ASP A 40 10.06 -11.56 -5.02
CA ASP A 40 10.55 -12.76 -4.32
C ASP A 40 12.06 -12.66 -4.04
N GLU A 41 12.86 -12.14 -4.97
CA GLU A 41 14.32 -12.04 -4.83
C GLU A 41 14.78 -10.98 -3.81
N ALA A 42 13.99 -9.93 -3.55
CA ALA A 42 14.41 -8.82 -2.69
C ALA A 42 14.65 -9.25 -1.22
N LYS A 43 13.90 -10.24 -0.71
CA LYS A 43 13.96 -10.85 0.64
C LYS A 43 13.79 -9.92 1.86
N VAL A 44 14.21 -8.66 1.79
CA VAL A 44 14.13 -7.64 2.85
C VAL A 44 13.58 -6.34 2.26
N GLY A 45 12.63 -5.72 2.95
CA GLY A 45 12.06 -4.43 2.58
C GLY A 45 11.92 -3.51 3.78
N ILE A 46 11.98 -2.20 3.53
CA ILE A 46 11.69 -1.16 4.52
C ILE A 46 10.37 -0.50 4.13
N PHE A 47 9.45 -0.39 5.09
CA PHE A 47 8.20 0.33 4.91
C PHE A 47 8.06 1.41 6.00
N LEU A 48 7.45 2.53 5.62
CA LEU A 48 7.33 3.70 6.48
C LEU A 48 5.86 4.17 6.51
N HIS A 49 5.33 4.30 7.72
CA HIS A 49 4.01 4.87 7.96
C HIS A 49 4.13 6.39 8.10
N TRP A 50 3.86 7.11 7.01
CA TRP A 50 3.89 8.58 7.00
C TRP A 50 2.70 9.15 6.23
N GLY A 51 2.12 10.22 6.78
CA GLY A 51 0.99 10.92 6.20
C GLY A 51 0.57 12.07 7.09
N VAL A 52 -0.63 12.61 6.86
CA VAL A 52 -1.14 13.77 7.63
C VAL A 52 -1.29 13.46 9.13
N PHE A 53 -1.50 12.18 9.48
CA PHE A 53 -1.49 11.73 10.88
C PHE A 53 -0.14 11.93 11.60
N SER A 54 0.97 12.08 10.86
CA SER A 54 2.31 12.31 11.44
C SER A 54 2.56 13.78 11.78
N VAL A 55 1.77 14.72 11.25
CA VAL A 55 1.97 16.16 11.49
C VAL A 55 1.83 16.54 12.97
N PRO A 56 0.82 16.04 13.71
CA PRO A 56 0.74 16.28 15.16
C PRO A 56 1.85 15.57 15.96
N SER A 57 2.54 14.61 15.36
CA SER A 57 3.52 13.74 16.04
C SER A 57 2.98 13.14 17.35
N PHE A 58 1.70 12.75 17.33
CA PHE A 58 0.96 12.35 18.52
C PHE A 58 0.38 10.94 18.38
N GLY A 59 0.65 10.09 19.35
CA GLY A 59 0.12 8.74 19.45
C GLY A 59 0.55 7.84 18.29
N SER A 60 -0.34 7.62 17.33
CA SER A 60 -0.16 6.67 16.22
C SER A 60 -0.89 7.12 14.95
N GLU A 61 -0.77 6.33 13.88
CA GLU A 61 -1.48 6.54 12.60
C GLU A 61 -3.00 6.55 12.73
N TRP A 62 -3.52 6.04 13.85
CA TRP A 62 -4.94 6.04 14.21
C TRP A 62 -5.42 7.34 14.84
N PHE A 63 -4.57 8.37 14.94
CA PHE A 63 -4.90 9.69 15.49
C PHE A 63 -6.33 10.13 15.15
N TRP A 64 -6.73 10.10 13.88
CA TRP A 64 -8.04 10.55 13.41
C TRP A 64 -9.24 9.83 14.01
N LYS A 65 -9.08 8.54 14.34
CA LYS A 65 -10.15 7.75 14.95
C LYS A 65 -10.43 8.24 16.37
N TYR A 66 -9.39 8.69 17.07
CA TYR A 66 -9.48 9.01 18.49
C TYR A 66 -9.49 10.50 18.81
N TRP A 67 -9.07 11.37 17.89
CA TRP A 67 -8.87 12.80 18.18
C TRP A 67 -10.14 13.57 18.57
N LYS A 68 -11.32 13.07 18.15
CA LYS A 68 -12.64 13.64 18.49
C LYS A 68 -13.41 12.79 19.51
N SER A 69 -12.92 11.59 19.79
CA SER A 69 -13.56 10.71 20.75
C SER A 69 -13.00 11.01 22.13
N ASP A 70 -13.87 11.05 23.13
CA ASP A 70 -13.50 11.17 24.54
C ASP A 70 -12.94 9.83 25.07
N THR A 71 -12.14 9.14 24.25
CA THR A 71 -11.55 7.83 24.58
C THR A 71 -10.41 8.07 25.56
N THR A 72 -10.80 8.24 26.82
CA THR A 72 -9.97 8.48 27.99
C THR A 72 -8.76 7.55 28.03
N GLY A 73 -8.90 6.27 27.67
CA GLY A 73 -7.77 5.33 27.71
C GLY A 73 -6.63 5.62 26.74
N TYR A 74 -6.91 6.08 25.51
CA TYR A 74 -5.86 6.38 24.52
C TYR A 74 -5.14 7.68 24.86
N MET A 75 -5.91 8.70 25.25
CA MET A 75 -5.38 10.00 25.62
C MET A 75 -4.64 9.96 26.96
N ASP A 76 -5.15 9.21 27.95
CA ASP A 76 -4.50 9.08 29.26
C ASP A 76 -3.24 8.22 29.18
N GLY A 77 -3.24 7.16 28.38
CA GLY A 77 -2.02 6.39 28.09
C GLY A 77 -0.93 7.23 27.44
N TYR A 78 -1.29 8.09 26.47
CA TYR A 78 -0.34 9.02 25.87
C TYR A 78 0.12 10.11 26.84
N ARG A 79 -0.79 10.63 27.66
CA ARG A 79 -0.50 11.62 28.68
C ARG A 79 0.50 11.10 29.71
N ILE A 80 0.28 9.90 30.24
CA ILE A 80 1.18 9.27 31.23
C ILE A 80 2.59 9.02 30.63
N GLN A 81 2.68 8.75 29.33
CA GLN A 81 3.97 8.54 28.66
C GLN A 81 4.71 9.84 28.34
N ASN A 82 4.00 10.96 28.19
CA ASN A 82 4.54 12.21 27.68
C ASN A 82 4.38 13.39 28.66
N GLU A 83 4.11 13.11 29.93
CA GLU A 83 4.14 14.11 31.00
C GLU A 83 5.34 13.87 31.91
N THR A 84 5.98 14.96 32.32
CA THR A 84 6.98 14.97 33.39
C THR A 84 6.31 14.72 34.75
N GLU A 85 7.08 14.34 35.77
CA GLU A 85 6.54 14.11 37.12
C GLU A 85 5.79 15.32 37.71
N ASP A 86 6.09 16.55 37.24
CA ASP A 86 5.36 17.78 37.59
C ASP A 86 4.09 18.03 36.74
N GLY A 87 3.67 17.06 35.93
CA GLY A 87 2.44 17.09 35.15
C GLY A 87 2.48 18.02 33.95
N LYS A 88 3.68 18.37 33.46
CA LYS A 88 3.84 19.19 32.25
C LYS A 88 4.08 18.31 31.04
N PRO A 89 3.57 18.67 29.87
CA PRO A 89 3.91 17.97 28.63
C PRO A 89 5.41 18.07 28.37
N ILE A 90 6.05 16.97 27.95
CA ILE A 90 7.39 17.02 27.39
C ILE A 90 7.32 17.83 26.09
N ALA A 91 7.74 19.10 26.16
CA ALA A 91 7.86 19.94 24.98
C ALA A 91 9.02 19.44 24.10
N TYR A 92 8.87 19.55 22.78
CA TYR A 92 9.98 19.46 21.84
C TYR A 92 10.92 20.66 21.98
#